data_AF-A0A816SJG0-F1
#
_entry.id   AF-A0A816SJG0-F1
#
_cell.length_a   1.000
_cell.length_b   1.000
_cell.length_c   1.000
_cell.angle_alpha   90.00
_cell.angle_beta   90.00
_cell.angle_gamma   90.00
#
_symmetry.space_group_name_H-M   'P 1'
#
loop_
_entity.id
_entity.type
_entity.pdbx_description
1 polymer ?
#
loop_
_entity_poly.entity_id
_entity_poly.type
_entity_poly.pdbx_seq_one_letter_code
_entity_poly.pdbx_strand_id
1 'polypeptide(L)'
;MQDTTLFKSFIIEVEYFRLQGLLEMLVNECFPDGTLLQSQHKKILNQFYHEISQRWKLIYKGSRDGFHADAFHSRCNNKRATVTIIQSDQNFIFRGYTSVSWISNDGCKTDPSAFLFTLRNPHNIPPTKYSIK
;
A
#
# COMPACT_ATOMS: atom_id res chain seq x y z
N MET A 1 4.37 38.54 -24.69
CA MET A 1 4.63 38.49 -23.23
C MET A 1 3.86 37.30 -22.69
N GLN A 2 4.55 36.36 -22.05
CA GLN A 2 3.92 35.16 -21.46
C GLN A 2 3.26 35.59 -20.14
N ASP A 3 1.98 35.27 -19.96
CA ASP A 3 1.19 35.68 -18.79
C ASP A 3 1.70 34.97 -17.52
N THR A 4 2.56 35.68 -16.78
CA THR A 4 3.17 35.18 -15.55
C THR A 4 2.19 35.08 -14.38
N THR A 5 1.01 35.70 -14.48
CA THR A 5 -0.01 35.69 -13.42
C THR A 5 -0.75 34.36 -13.42
N LEU A 6 -1.16 33.89 -14.59
CA LEU A 6 -1.79 32.56 -14.76
C LEU A 6 -0.86 31.42 -14.34
N PHE A 7 0.43 31.53 -14.66
CA PHE A 7 1.40 30.51 -14.25
C PHE A 7 1.59 30.48 -12.73
N LYS A 8 1.62 31.64 -12.07
CA LYS A 8 1.69 31.72 -10.61
C LYS A 8 0.43 31.17 -9.93
N SER A 9 -0.76 31.49 -10.45
CA SER A 9 -2.02 30.96 -9.88
C SER A 9 -2.10 29.44 -10.03
N PHE A 10 -1.69 28.91 -11.20
CA PHE A 10 -1.63 27.46 -11.43
C PHE A 10 -0.67 26.75 -10.46
N ILE A 11 0.53 27.32 -10.22
CA ILE A 11 1.49 26.75 -9.27
C ILE A 11 0.95 26.79 -7.84
N ILE A 12 0.26 27.88 -7.44
CA ILE A 12 -0.38 27.98 -6.13
C ILE A 12 -1.48 26.93 -5.96
N GLU A 13 -2.31 26.70 -6.98
CA GLU A 13 -3.35 25.66 -6.94
C GLU A 13 -2.75 24.27 -6.83
N VAL A 14 -1.72 23.95 -7.62
CA VAL A 14 -1.03 22.66 -7.55
C VAL A 14 -0.42 22.44 -6.16
N GLU A 15 0.21 23.46 -5.58
CA GLU A 15 0.75 23.38 -4.22
C GLU A 15 -0.37 23.29 -3.17
N TYR A 16 -1.49 23.99 -3.35
CA TYR A 16 -2.65 23.88 -2.46
C TYR A 16 -3.24 22.46 -2.47
N PHE A 17 -3.43 21.85 -3.64
CA PHE A 17 -3.90 20.46 -3.76
C PHE A 17 -2.90 19.46 -3.16
N ARG A 18 -1.59 19.70 -3.34
CA ARG A 18 -0.54 18.90 -2.68
C ARG A 18 -0.61 19.04 -1.16
N LEU A 19 -0.74 20.26 -0.64
CA LEU A 19 -0.84 20.53 0.79
C LEU A 19 -2.13 19.95 1.39
N GLN A 20 -3.25 20.01 0.68
CA GLN A 20 -4.50 19.37 1.09
C GLN A 20 -4.34 17.85 1.18
N GLY A 21 -3.74 17.20 0.18
CA GLY A 21 -3.45 15.77 0.25
C GLY A 21 -2.48 15.41 1.38
N LEU A 22 -1.50 16.27 1.68
CA LEU A 22 -0.61 16.11 2.82
C LEU A 22 -1.34 16.27 4.15
N LEU A 23 -2.26 17.22 4.26
CA LEU A 23 -3.06 17.48 5.45
C LEU A 23 -4.03 16.32 5.71
N GLU A 24 -4.73 15.83 4.68
CA GLU A 24 -5.60 14.65 4.81
C GLU A 24 -4.84 13.41 5.26
N MET A 25 -3.62 13.23 4.78
CA MET A 25 -2.72 12.15 5.20
C MET A 25 -2.19 12.33 6.63
N LEU A 26 -2.05 13.57 7.13
CA LEU A 26 -1.69 13.85 8.53
C LEU A 26 -2.88 13.66 9.47
N VAL A 27 -4.09 13.95 9.00
CA VAL A 27 -5.33 13.88 9.79
C VAL A 27 -5.91 12.45 9.81
N ASN A 28 -5.69 11.66 8.76
CA ASN A 28 -6.25 10.31 8.63
C ASN A 28 -5.16 9.22 8.53
N GLU A 29 -5.16 8.30 9.49
CA GLU A 29 -4.37 7.07 9.44
C GLU A 29 -4.78 6.20 8.23
N CYS A 30 -3.93 6.14 7.19
CA CYS A 30 -4.16 5.34 5.98
C CYS A 30 -4.09 3.81 6.22
N PHE A 31 -3.46 3.40 7.32
CA PHE A 31 -3.32 2.00 7.75
C PHE A 31 -3.65 1.89 9.25
N PRO A 32 -4.91 2.08 9.64
CA PRO A 32 -5.33 1.97 11.03
C PRO A 32 -5.04 0.56 11.57
N ASP A 33 -4.70 0.47 12.85
CA ASP A 33 -4.45 -0.76 13.61
C ASP A 33 -3.23 -1.59 13.17
N GLY A 34 -2.54 -1.17 12.10
CA GLY A 34 -1.31 -1.78 11.60
C GLY A 34 -0.08 -1.31 12.36
N THR A 35 0.68 -2.23 12.95
CA THR A 35 1.88 -1.90 13.75
C THR A 35 3.20 -2.10 13.01
N LEU A 36 3.18 -2.67 11.80
CA LEU A 36 4.40 -3.01 11.04
C LEU A 36 4.97 -1.83 10.22
N LEU A 37 4.15 -0.82 9.93
CA LEU A 37 4.50 0.25 9.01
C LEU A 37 4.81 1.56 9.75
N GLN A 38 5.99 2.12 9.46
CA GLN A 38 6.31 3.51 9.76
C GLN A 38 5.57 4.45 8.81
N SER A 39 5.43 5.72 9.19
CA SER A 39 4.72 6.73 8.38
C SER A 39 5.22 6.81 6.94
N GLN A 40 6.54 6.76 6.71
CA GLN A 40 7.11 6.76 5.36
C GLN A 40 6.66 5.56 4.51
N HIS A 41 6.57 4.36 5.11
CA HIS A 41 6.14 3.16 4.42
C HIS A 41 4.66 3.29 3.98
N LYS A 42 3.81 3.84 4.86
CA LYS A 42 2.38 4.08 4.55
C LYS A 42 2.23 4.96 3.30
N LYS A 43 3.01 6.05 3.20
CA LYS A 43 3.00 6.96 2.03
C LYS A 43 3.41 6.25 0.74
N ILE A 44 4.52 5.52 0.79
CA ILE A 44 5.06 4.81 -0.39
C ILE A 44 4.08 3.75 -0.89
N LEU A 45 3.40 3.02 0.01
CA LEU A 45 2.42 2.02 -0.40
C LEU A 45 1.22 2.62 -1.11
N ASN A 46 0.73 3.76 -0.64
CA ASN A 46 -0.33 4.50 -1.32
C ASN A 46 0.13 5.03 -2.69
N GLN A 47 1.38 5.49 -2.80
CA GLN A 47 1.99 5.84 -4.09
C GLN A 47 2.08 4.63 -5.04
N PHE A 48 2.44 3.44 -4.55
CA PHE A 48 2.50 2.22 -5.37
C PHE A 48 1.13 1.79 -5.90
N TYR A 49 0.09 2.02 -5.11
CA TYR A 49 -1.32 1.81 -5.46
C TYR A 49 -1.90 2.92 -6.35
N HIS A 50 -1.19 4.03 -6.54
CA HIS A 50 -1.58 5.20 -7.35
C HIS A 50 -2.66 6.11 -6.73
N GLU A 51 -2.88 6.03 -5.41
CA GLU A 51 -3.86 6.89 -4.73
C GLU A 51 -3.31 7.30 -3.34
N ILE A 52 -2.93 8.57 -3.20
CA ILE A 52 -2.28 9.09 -1.99
C ILE A 52 -3.22 9.03 -0.80
N SER A 53 -4.52 9.27 -1.02
CA SER A 53 -5.56 9.29 0.01
C SER A 53 -6.09 7.89 0.37
N GLN A 54 -5.55 6.82 -0.24
CA GLN A 54 -6.06 5.46 -0.06
C GLN A 54 -6.05 5.05 1.41
N ARG A 55 -7.19 4.52 1.86
CA ARG A 55 -7.37 3.98 3.20
C ARG A 55 -7.50 2.47 3.16
N TRP A 56 -6.78 1.81 4.05
CA TRP A 56 -6.79 0.36 4.18
C TRP A 56 -7.52 -0.05 5.46
N LYS A 57 -8.11 -1.24 5.44
CA LYS A 57 -8.69 -1.85 6.65
C LYS A 57 -7.88 -3.09 6.99
N LEU A 58 -7.40 -3.17 8.23
CA LEU A 58 -6.72 -4.37 8.72
C LEU A 58 -7.72 -5.51 8.90
N ILE A 59 -7.72 -6.46 7.97
CA ILE A 59 -8.60 -7.64 8.02
C ILE A 59 -7.95 -8.86 8.68
N TYR A 60 -6.62 -8.96 8.64
CA TYR A 60 -5.84 -10.08 9.17
C TYR A 60 -4.49 -9.59 9.69
N LYS A 61 -4.03 -10.14 10.83
CA LYS A 61 -2.70 -9.92 11.39
C LYS A 61 -2.21 -11.22 12.04
N GLY A 62 -1.13 -11.79 11.53
CA GLY A 62 -0.62 -13.10 12.02
C GLY A 62 -0.40 -13.16 13.54
N SER A 63 0.12 -12.09 14.16
CA SER A 63 0.30 -12.05 15.62
C SER A 63 -1.00 -11.91 16.43
N ARG A 64 -2.12 -11.58 15.79
CA ARG A 64 -3.46 -11.52 16.40
C ARG A 64 -4.29 -12.76 16.09
N ASP A 65 -4.22 -13.23 14.85
CA ASP A 65 -5.13 -14.23 14.29
C ASP A 65 -4.47 -15.61 14.11
N GLY A 66 -3.16 -15.73 14.31
CA GLY A 66 -2.35 -16.93 14.04
C GLY A 66 -1.71 -16.92 12.66
N PHE A 67 -0.57 -17.59 12.51
CA PHE A 67 0.23 -17.62 11.26
C PHE A 67 -0.12 -18.80 10.32
N HIS A 68 -1.25 -19.46 10.54
CA HIS A 68 -1.67 -20.62 9.77
C HIS A 68 -2.55 -20.22 8.57
N ALA A 69 -2.56 -21.05 7.52
CA ALA A 69 -3.25 -20.73 6.27
C ALA A 69 -4.78 -20.64 6.45
N ASP A 70 -5.37 -21.48 7.30
CA ASP A 70 -6.79 -21.46 7.66
C ASP A 70 -7.19 -20.14 8.35
N ALA A 71 -6.36 -19.62 9.25
CA ALA A 71 -6.56 -18.31 9.86
C ALA A 71 -6.56 -17.18 8.83
N PHE A 72 -5.62 -17.22 7.87
CA PHE A 72 -5.61 -16.27 6.76
C PHE A 72 -6.86 -16.39 5.89
N HIS A 73 -7.18 -17.60 5.42
CA HIS A 73 -8.31 -17.83 4.53
C HIS A 73 -9.66 -17.50 5.17
N SER A 74 -9.86 -17.78 6.46
CA SER A 74 -11.09 -17.42 7.18
C SER A 74 -11.35 -15.90 7.21
N ARG A 75 -10.29 -15.09 7.15
CA ARG A 75 -10.34 -13.62 7.22
C ARG A 75 -10.27 -12.94 5.86
N CYS A 76 -9.48 -13.48 4.94
CA CYS A 76 -9.09 -12.85 3.68
C CYS A 76 -9.84 -13.39 2.45
N ASN A 77 -10.47 -14.57 2.53
CA ASN A 77 -11.24 -15.08 1.40
C ASN A 77 -12.39 -14.15 1.03
N ASN A 78 -12.65 -14.08 -0.28
CA ASN A 78 -13.72 -13.28 -0.89
C ASN A 78 -13.63 -11.77 -0.57
N LYS A 79 -12.52 -11.31 0.03
CA LYS A 79 -12.18 -9.89 0.08
C LYS A 79 -11.63 -9.52 -1.29
N ARG A 80 -11.97 -8.31 -1.77
CA ARG A 80 -11.55 -7.79 -3.08
C ARG A 80 -10.04 -7.47 -3.06
N ALA A 81 -9.66 -6.32 -3.61
CA ALA A 81 -8.29 -5.85 -3.59
C ALA A 81 -7.68 -5.90 -2.17
N THR A 82 -6.54 -6.58 -2.04
CA THR A 82 -5.81 -6.71 -0.78
C THR A 82 -4.34 -6.46 -0.97
N VAL A 83 -3.71 -6.14 0.14
CA VAL A 83 -2.28 -5.92 0.24
C VAL A 83 -1.85 -6.73 1.48
N THR A 84 -0.83 -7.62 1.38
CA THR A 84 -0.42 -8.57 2.47
C THR A 84 0.97 -8.37 3.13
N ILE A 85 1.17 -7.62 4.26
CA ILE A 85 2.48 -7.14 4.84
C ILE A 85 3.16 -8.29 5.53
N ILE A 86 4.39 -8.55 5.09
CA ILE A 86 5.29 -9.47 5.75
C ILE A 86 6.47 -8.67 6.30
N GLN A 87 6.77 -8.90 7.56
CA GLN A 87 8.06 -8.56 8.17
C GLN A 87 8.77 -9.87 8.48
N SER A 88 9.99 -10.04 7.96
CA SER A 88 10.82 -11.21 8.29
C SER A 88 11.49 -11.06 9.66
N ASP A 89 12.07 -12.15 10.16
CA ASP A 89 12.87 -12.15 11.40
C ASP A 89 14.09 -11.23 11.33
N GLN A 90 14.56 -10.94 10.11
CA GLN A 90 15.65 -9.98 9.83
C GLN A 90 15.13 -8.55 9.64
N ASN A 91 13.88 -8.27 10.02
CA ASN A 91 13.21 -6.97 9.90
C ASN A 91 13.01 -6.45 8.48
N PHE A 92 13.12 -7.30 7.45
CA PHE A 92 12.81 -6.91 6.07
C PHE A 92 11.30 -6.81 5.86
N ILE A 93 10.87 -5.80 5.10
CA ILE A 93 9.46 -5.52 4.86
C ILE A 93 9.22 -5.56 3.35
N PHE A 94 8.34 -6.45 2.91
CA PHE A 94 8.03 -6.71 1.50
C PHE A 94 6.62 -7.30 1.37
N ARG A 95 6.18 -7.61 0.14
CA ARG A 95 5.03 -8.48 -0.29
C ARG A 95 4.48 -8.07 -1.66
N GLY A 96 3.27 -8.54 -2.02
CA GLY A 96 2.45 -7.94 -3.07
C GLY A 96 1.08 -7.35 -2.71
N TYR A 97 0.52 -6.77 -3.74
CA TYR A 97 -0.88 -6.38 -3.91
C TYR A 97 -1.54 -7.31 -4.92
N THR A 98 -2.82 -7.58 -4.73
CA THR A 98 -3.69 -8.17 -5.75
C THR A 98 -5.05 -7.49 -5.71
N SER A 99 -5.65 -7.26 -6.89
CA SER A 99 -7.05 -6.84 -7.04
C SER A 99 -8.03 -8.00 -6.95
N VAL A 100 -7.54 -9.24 -7.10
CA VAL A 100 -8.35 -10.45 -7.19
C VAL A 100 -8.54 -11.08 -5.81
N SER A 101 -9.76 -11.55 -5.54
CA SER A 101 -10.08 -12.15 -4.26
C SER A 101 -9.37 -13.48 -4.01
N TRP A 102 -8.83 -13.62 -2.79
CA TRP A 102 -8.39 -14.90 -2.24
C TRP A 102 -9.55 -15.88 -2.17
N ILE A 103 -9.26 -17.14 -2.46
CA ILE A 103 -10.19 -18.28 -2.33
C ILE A 103 -9.41 -19.49 -1.79
N SER A 104 -10.11 -20.45 -1.20
CA SER A 104 -9.51 -21.71 -0.68
C SER A 104 -9.42 -22.82 -1.73
N ASN A 105 -9.65 -22.52 -3.01
CA ASN A 105 -9.52 -23.53 -4.06
C ASN A 105 -8.06 -23.64 -4.51
N ASP A 106 -7.67 -24.82 -4.96
CA ASP A 106 -6.39 -25.04 -5.59
C ASP A 106 -6.35 -24.32 -6.96
N GLY A 107 -5.38 -23.42 -7.14
CA GLY A 107 -5.13 -22.76 -8.41
C GLY A 107 -4.59 -21.34 -8.31
N CYS A 108 -3.85 -20.94 -9.34
CA CYS A 108 -3.40 -19.57 -9.53
C CYS A 108 -4.46 -18.75 -10.28
N LYS A 109 -4.59 -17.47 -9.93
CA LYS A 109 -5.41 -16.52 -10.70
C LYS A 109 -4.51 -15.48 -11.35
N THR A 110 -4.85 -15.12 -12.58
CA THR A 110 -4.19 -14.02 -13.29
C THR A 110 -4.73 -12.69 -12.79
N ASP A 111 -3.84 -11.77 -12.48
CA ASP A 111 -4.16 -10.41 -12.07
C ASP A 111 -3.17 -9.43 -12.71
N PRO A 112 -3.53 -8.78 -13.83
CA PRO A 112 -2.65 -7.82 -14.51
C PRO A 112 -2.31 -6.58 -13.67
N SER A 113 -3.07 -6.32 -12.61
CA SER A 113 -2.81 -5.23 -11.67
C SER A 113 -1.96 -5.64 -10.47
N ALA A 114 -1.65 -6.94 -10.34
CA ALA A 114 -0.82 -7.43 -9.25
C ALA A 114 0.61 -6.91 -9.36
N PHE A 115 1.19 -6.61 -8.21
CA PHE A 115 2.58 -6.19 -8.12
C PHE A 115 3.19 -6.70 -6.82
N LEU A 116 4.49 -6.94 -6.84
CA LEU A 116 5.31 -7.13 -5.65
C LEU A 116 6.00 -5.82 -5.29
N PHE A 117 6.50 -5.74 -4.06
CA PHE A 117 7.29 -4.63 -3.60
C PHE A 117 8.23 -5.02 -2.46
N THR A 118 9.26 -4.20 -2.29
CA THR A 118 10.08 -4.15 -1.09
C THR A 118 10.06 -2.75 -0.49
N LEU A 119 10.09 -2.65 0.83
CA LEU A 119 10.23 -1.41 1.61
C LEU A 119 11.52 -1.41 2.43
N ARG A 120 11.97 -2.58 2.90
CA ARG A 120 13.26 -2.80 3.56
C ARG A 120 13.78 -4.19 3.17
N ASN A 121 15.05 -4.28 2.77
CA ASN A 121 15.68 -5.51 2.24
C ASN A 121 17.19 -5.52 2.55
N PRO A 122 17.87 -6.69 2.44
CA PRO A 122 19.29 -6.82 2.79
C PRO A 122 20.25 -6.06 1.85
N HIS A 123 19.76 -5.62 0.69
CA HIS A 123 20.59 -5.03 -0.35
C HIS A 123 20.50 -3.49 -0.37
N ASN A 124 19.86 -2.88 0.63
CA ASN A 124 19.61 -1.44 0.69
C ASN A 124 18.93 -0.89 -0.58
N ILE A 125 18.18 -1.74 -1.29
CA ILE A 125 17.39 -1.31 -2.44
C ILE A 125 16.32 -0.35 -1.91
N PRO A 126 16.19 0.86 -2.48
CA PRO A 126 15.12 1.78 -2.09
C PRO A 126 13.75 1.11 -2.21
N PRO A 127 12.72 1.61 -1.52
CA PRO A 127 11.37 1.10 -1.68
C PRO A 127 10.99 1.01 -3.17
N THR A 128 10.72 -0.20 -3.66
CA THR A 128 10.60 -0.51 -5.10
C THR A 128 9.37 -1.37 -5.35
N LYS A 129 8.64 -1.05 -6.43
CA LYS A 129 7.52 -1.81 -6.97
C LYS A 129 7.95 -2.65 -8.18
N TYR A 130 7.54 -3.90 -8.22
CA TYR A 130 7.79 -4.84 -9.31
C TYR A 130 6.46 -5.30 -9.89
N SER A 131 6.19 -4.97 -11.15
CA SER A 131 5.01 -5.48 -11.85
C SER A 131 5.18 -6.96 -12.17
N ILE A 132 4.10 -7.73 -12.04
CA ILE A 132 4.07 -9.13 -12.47
C ILE A 132 3.70 -9.13 -13.96
N LYS A 133 4.51 -9.78 -14.80
CA LYS A 133 4.26 -9.95 -16.23
C LYS A 133 3.68 -11.33 -16.50
#